data_AF-A0A0B3RSG1-F1
#
_entry.id   AF-A0A0B3RSG1-F1
#
_cell.length_a   1.000
_cell.length_b   1.000
_cell.length_c   1.000
_cell.angle_alpha   90.00
_cell.angle_beta   90.00
_cell.angle_gamma   90.00
#
_symmetry.space_group_name_H-M   'P 1'
#
loop_
_entity.id
_entity.type
_entity.pdbx_description
1 polymer ?
#
loop_
_entity_poly.entity_id
_entity_poly.type
_entity_poly.pdbx_seq_one_letter_code
_entity_poly.pdbx_strand_id
1 'polypeptide(L)'
;MPDFEDIEAEDRAHAFALEKPAPEAALQFFLDSPRTDLAAELIVMHPDHWDGGDWHILPKVAALLEHDHPLAATILYRALLDDIFTLARSKAYGHGTIYLGKLALLAEDADAVRSGEFPSHATYLAGLKKAHHRKSAFWSHVGEGEGEKTPQAGTSRRPVWAKGG
;
A
#
# COMPACT_ATOMS: atom_id res chain seq x y z
N MET A 1 -43.30 -8.40 10.71
CA MET A 1 -42.28 -8.71 9.69
C MET A 1 -41.59 -7.40 9.38
N PRO A 2 -40.46 -7.09 10.02
CA PRO A 2 -39.73 -5.85 9.83
C PRO A 2 -38.41 -6.15 9.11
N ASP A 3 -38.40 -6.20 7.78
CA ASP A 3 -37.20 -6.67 7.04
C ASP A 3 -36.75 -5.72 5.90
N PHE A 4 -37.36 -4.55 5.70
CA PHE A 4 -37.02 -3.68 4.56
C PHE A 4 -36.75 -2.21 4.92
N GLU A 5 -37.35 -1.67 5.98
CA GLU A 5 -37.18 -0.25 6.35
C GLU A 5 -35.84 0.05 7.05
N ASP A 6 -35.30 -0.90 7.83
CA ASP A 6 -34.01 -0.75 8.52
C ASP A 6 -32.81 -0.85 7.55
N ILE A 7 -32.89 -1.74 6.55
CA ILE A 7 -31.85 -1.89 5.52
C ILE A 7 -31.72 -0.61 4.69
N GLU A 8 -32.86 -0.01 4.30
CA GLU A 8 -32.86 1.26 3.59
C GLU A 8 -32.40 2.45 4.47
N ALA A 9 -32.63 2.40 5.78
CA ALA A 9 -32.15 3.44 6.70
C ALA A 9 -30.63 3.35 6.92
N GLU A 10 -30.09 2.13 7.02
CA GLU A 10 -28.65 1.88 7.04
C GLU A 10 -27.99 2.36 5.74
N ASP A 11 -28.53 2.02 4.58
CA ASP A 11 -27.99 2.47 3.28
C ASP A 11 -28.03 4.00 3.10
N ARG A 12 -29.09 4.67 3.59
CA ARG A 12 -29.15 6.14 3.59
C ARG A 12 -28.17 6.78 4.59
N ALA A 13 -27.93 6.17 5.74
CA ALA A 13 -26.92 6.63 6.69
C ALA A 13 -25.49 6.44 6.13
N HIS A 14 -25.25 5.37 5.38
CA HIS A 14 -23.99 5.10 4.70
C HIS A 14 -23.70 6.09 3.56
N ALA A 15 -24.70 6.38 2.71
CA ALA A 15 -24.59 7.43 1.69
C ALA A 15 -24.33 8.80 2.32
N PHE A 16 -24.98 9.10 3.45
CA PHE A 16 -24.77 10.35 4.18
C PHE A 16 -23.38 10.45 4.84
N ALA A 17 -22.78 9.32 5.25
CA ALA A 17 -21.42 9.28 5.78
C ALA A 17 -20.36 9.45 4.68
N LEU A 18 -20.61 8.95 3.47
CA LEU A 18 -19.78 9.19 2.28
C LEU A 18 -19.78 10.67 1.84
N GLU A 19 -20.85 11.43 2.09
CA GLU A 19 -20.96 12.85 1.71
C GLU A 19 -20.43 13.85 2.77
N LYS A 20 -20.12 13.41 3.99
CA LYS A 20 -19.69 14.32 5.07
C LYS A 20 -18.18 14.61 5.03
N PRO A 21 -17.75 15.84 5.37
CA PRO A 21 -16.35 16.26 5.32
C PRO A 21 -15.52 15.81 6.53
N ALA A 22 -15.60 14.52 6.90
CA ALA A 22 -14.78 13.90 7.94
C ALA A 22 -14.48 12.43 7.60
N PRO A 23 -13.75 12.17 6.50
CA PRO A 23 -13.48 10.83 5.99
C PRO A 23 -12.74 9.93 6.99
N GLU A 24 -11.98 10.48 7.93
CA GLU A 24 -11.31 9.72 9.00
C GLU A 24 -12.31 9.13 10.00
N ALA A 25 -13.34 9.90 10.37
CA ALA A 25 -14.39 9.45 11.27
C ALA A 25 -15.30 8.41 10.60
N ALA A 26 -15.59 8.60 9.31
CA ALA A 26 -16.32 7.63 8.50
C ALA A 26 -15.52 6.33 8.33
N LEU A 27 -14.21 6.42 8.07
CA LEU A 27 -13.33 5.27 7.97
C LEU A 27 -13.32 4.45 9.27
N GLN A 28 -13.16 5.11 10.42
CA GLN A 28 -13.18 4.41 11.71
C GLN A 28 -14.52 3.70 11.96
N PHE A 29 -15.63 4.34 11.63
CA PHE A 29 -16.97 3.73 11.73
C PHE A 29 -17.12 2.50 10.82
N PHE A 30 -16.64 2.57 9.58
CA PHE A 30 -16.71 1.45 8.63
C PHE A 30 -15.74 0.32 8.98
N LEU A 31 -14.66 0.59 9.71
CA LEU A 31 -13.74 -0.43 10.22
C LEU A 31 -14.28 -1.18 11.44
N ASP A 32 -15.07 -0.50 12.28
CA ASP A 32 -15.71 -1.09 13.45
C ASP A 32 -16.98 -1.90 13.07
N SER A 33 -17.45 -1.76 11.82
CA SER A 33 -18.55 -2.49 11.21
C SER A 33 -17.99 -3.50 10.17
N PRO A 34 -18.68 -4.61 9.84
CA PRO A 34 -18.22 -5.52 8.78
C PRO A 34 -18.37 -4.95 7.34
N ARG A 35 -18.26 -3.63 7.16
CA ARG A 35 -18.48 -2.92 5.87
C ARG A 35 -17.17 -2.40 5.28
N THR A 36 -16.25 -3.32 5.02
CA THR A 36 -14.96 -3.02 4.34
C THR A 36 -15.14 -2.54 2.90
N ASP A 37 -16.26 -2.89 2.28
CA ASP A 37 -16.70 -2.41 0.96
C ASP A 37 -16.83 -0.88 0.91
N LEU A 38 -17.54 -0.30 1.88
CA LEU A 38 -17.78 1.15 1.93
C LEU A 38 -16.52 1.92 2.35
N ALA A 39 -15.70 1.35 3.22
CA ALA A 39 -14.40 1.91 3.56
C ALA A 39 -13.51 2.02 2.31
N ALA A 40 -13.47 0.97 1.50
CA ALA A 40 -12.71 0.97 0.25
C ALA A 40 -13.25 2.01 -0.75
N GLU A 41 -14.57 2.11 -0.90
CA GLU A 41 -15.21 3.09 -1.78
C GLU A 41 -14.86 4.53 -1.39
N LEU A 42 -14.95 4.87 -0.10
CA LEU A 42 -14.57 6.17 0.43
C LEU A 42 -13.11 6.53 0.10
N ILE A 43 -12.20 5.55 0.25
CA ILE A 43 -10.79 5.75 -0.06
C ILE A 43 -10.57 6.02 -1.55
N VAL A 44 -11.23 5.25 -2.40
CA VAL A 44 -11.10 5.37 -3.87
C VAL A 44 -11.74 6.65 -4.40
N MET A 45 -12.81 7.13 -3.78
CA MET A 45 -13.47 8.40 -4.14
C MET A 45 -12.62 9.62 -3.80
N HIS A 46 -11.82 9.55 -2.74
CA HIS A 46 -11.03 10.68 -2.24
C HIS A 46 -9.54 10.32 -2.09
N PRO A 47 -8.85 9.93 -3.19
CA PRO A 47 -7.46 9.46 -3.10
C PRO A 47 -6.51 10.55 -2.59
N ASP A 48 -6.75 11.82 -2.96
CA ASP A 48 -5.92 12.96 -2.58
C ASP A 48 -6.11 13.41 -1.11
N HIS A 49 -7.14 12.90 -0.43
CA HIS A 49 -7.39 13.23 0.98
C HIS A 49 -6.40 12.51 1.91
N TRP A 50 -5.93 11.32 1.52
CA TRP A 50 -5.04 10.52 2.34
C TRP A 50 -3.60 10.99 2.16
N ASP A 51 -3.07 11.69 3.15
CA ASP A 51 -1.72 12.26 3.12
C ASP A 51 -0.65 11.39 3.80
N GLY A 52 -1.04 10.26 4.41
CA GLY A 52 -0.14 9.37 5.13
C GLY A 52 0.18 9.81 6.57
N GLY A 53 -0.36 10.94 7.04
CA GLY A 53 -0.11 11.48 8.37
C GLY A 53 -0.60 10.59 9.52
N ASP A 54 -1.70 9.86 9.31
CA ASP A 54 -2.28 8.92 10.27
C ASP A 54 -1.59 7.54 10.26
N TRP A 55 -0.26 7.56 10.40
CA TRP A 55 0.61 6.37 10.32
C TRP A 55 0.28 5.26 11.32
N HIS A 56 -0.48 5.54 12.39
CA HIS A 56 -0.93 4.53 13.35
C HIS A 56 -2.15 3.72 12.88
N ILE A 57 -2.94 4.30 11.98
CA ILE A 57 -4.24 3.78 11.55
C ILE A 57 -4.11 3.25 10.13
N LEU A 58 -3.68 4.09 9.18
CA LEU A 58 -3.68 3.77 7.74
C LEU A 58 -2.99 2.44 7.38
N PRO A 59 -1.86 2.02 8.01
CA PRO A 59 -1.26 0.74 7.68
C PRO A 59 -2.13 -0.47 8.05
N LYS A 60 -2.92 -0.35 9.13
CA LYS A 60 -3.84 -1.41 9.57
C LYS A 60 -5.02 -1.52 8.61
N VAL A 61 -5.54 -0.37 8.18
CA VAL A 61 -6.63 -0.28 7.20
C VAL A 61 -6.18 -0.86 5.86
N ALA A 62 -5.02 -0.45 5.37
CA ALA A 62 -4.47 -0.96 4.12
C ALA A 62 -4.29 -2.50 4.18
N ALA A 63 -3.77 -3.02 5.31
CA ALA A 63 -3.62 -4.46 5.49
C ALA A 63 -4.96 -5.22 5.61
N LEU A 64 -6.02 -4.59 6.10
CA LEU A 64 -7.36 -5.19 6.11
C LEU A 64 -7.96 -5.25 4.71
N LEU A 65 -7.72 -4.21 3.90
CA LEU A 65 -8.30 -4.06 2.57
C LEU A 65 -7.49 -4.74 1.47
N GLU A 66 -6.22 -5.10 1.70
CA GLU A 66 -5.31 -5.55 0.63
C GLU A 66 -5.77 -6.81 -0.12
N HIS A 67 -6.54 -7.69 0.52
CA HIS A 67 -7.01 -8.93 -0.10
C HIS A 67 -8.24 -8.71 -0.98
N ASP A 68 -9.24 -7.98 -0.48
CA ASP A 68 -10.54 -7.85 -1.15
C ASP A 68 -10.67 -6.53 -1.95
N HIS A 69 -9.88 -5.51 -1.59
CA HIS A 69 -9.93 -4.16 -2.15
C HIS A 69 -8.51 -3.63 -2.47
N PRO A 70 -7.78 -4.26 -3.41
CA PRO A 70 -6.38 -3.97 -3.69
C PRO A 70 -6.10 -2.52 -4.13
N LEU A 71 -7.07 -1.87 -4.81
CA LEU A 71 -6.94 -0.46 -5.20
C LEU A 71 -6.96 0.49 -3.99
N ALA A 72 -7.88 0.28 -3.05
CA ALA A 72 -7.98 1.09 -1.84
C ALA A 72 -6.71 0.94 -0.98
N ALA A 73 -6.24 -0.30 -0.78
CA ALA A 73 -4.98 -0.56 -0.10
C ALA A 73 -3.78 0.10 -0.81
N THR A 74 -3.75 0.08 -2.14
CA THR A 74 -2.72 0.75 -2.94
C THR A 74 -2.69 2.26 -2.71
N ILE A 75 -3.85 2.93 -2.68
CA ILE A 75 -3.94 4.37 -2.40
C ILE A 75 -3.32 4.67 -1.03
N LEU A 76 -3.71 3.94 0.01
CA LEU A 76 -3.20 4.16 1.37
C LEU A 76 -1.70 3.89 1.50
N TYR A 77 -1.20 2.81 0.89
CA TYR A 77 0.24 2.51 0.92
C TYR A 77 1.07 3.55 0.15
N ARG A 78 0.55 4.12 -0.95
CA ARG A 78 1.22 5.22 -1.65
C ARG A 78 1.26 6.49 -0.80
N ALA A 79 0.14 6.88 -0.18
CA ALA A 79 0.08 8.01 0.73
C ALA A 79 1.10 7.91 1.87
N LEU A 80 1.13 6.76 2.56
CA LEU A 80 2.10 6.47 3.62
C LEU A 80 3.56 6.53 3.12
N LEU A 81 3.82 6.01 1.93
CA LEU A 81 5.14 6.00 1.35
C LEU A 81 5.59 7.44 1.00
N ASP A 82 4.71 8.22 0.38
CA ASP A 82 4.96 9.61 -0.01
C ASP A 82 5.21 10.49 1.23
N ASP A 83 4.51 10.29 2.35
CA ASP A 83 4.79 10.97 3.62
C ASP A 83 6.20 10.66 4.15
N ILE A 84 6.57 9.37 4.18
CA ILE A 84 7.90 8.92 4.62
C ILE A 84 9.00 9.60 3.78
N PHE A 85 8.77 9.71 2.47
CA PHE A 85 9.71 10.35 1.58
C PHE A 85 9.77 11.87 1.74
N THR A 86 8.60 12.52 1.91
CA THR A 86 8.46 13.98 2.06
C THR A 86 9.08 14.47 3.36
N LEU A 87 8.79 13.81 4.49
CA LEU A 87 9.32 14.20 5.80
C LEU A 87 10.76 13.72 6.04
N ALA A 88 11.33 12.96 5.10
CA ALA A 88 12.69 12.41 5.16
C ALA A 88 13.00 11.69 6.49
N ARG A 89 11.99 11.02 7.07
CA ARG A 89 12.12 10.30 8.34
C ARG A 89 12.90 9.01 8.14
N SER A 90 14.22 9.06 8.28
CA SER A 90 15.12 7.91 8.09
C SER A 90 14.72 6.67 8.91
N LYS A 91 14.16 6.86 10.11
CA LYS A 91 13.65 5.76 10.95
C LYS A 91 12.44 5.03 10.35
N ALA A 92 11.68 5.68 9.47
CA ALA A 92 10.51 5.10 8.83
C ALA A 92 10.82 4.41 7.49
N TYR A 93 12.08 4.44 7.02
CA TYR A 93 12.46 3.82 5.74
C TYR A 93 12.27 2.30 5.74
N GLY A 94 12.40 1.63 6.88
CA GLY A 94 12.05 0.20 7.00
C GLY A 94 10.56 -0.08 6.74
N HIS A 95 9.67 0.85 7.09
CA HIS A 95 8.27 0.74 6.70
C HIS A 95 8.09 1.02 5.21
N GLY A 96 8.85 1.98 4.66
CA GLY A 96 8.81 2.29 3.23
C GLY A 96 9.18 1.10 2.33
N THR A 97 10.15 0.27 2.72
CA THR A 97 10.49 -0.95 1.95
C THR A 97 9.37 -1.98 2.02
N ILE A 98 8.74 -2.16 3.19
CA ILE A 98 7.58 -3.04 3.37
C ILE A 98 6.41 -2.58 2.48
N TYR A 99 6.10 -1.27 2.49
CA TYR A 99 5.01 -0.72 1.69
C TYR A 99 5.27 -0.86 0.19
N LEU A 100 6.52 -0.67 -0.28
CA LEU A 100 6.87 -0.96 -1.67
C LEU A 100 6.66 -2.44 -2.04
N GLY A 101 7.05 -3.37 -1.15
CA GLY A 101 6.79 -4.80 -1.37
C GLY A 101 5.30 -5.12 -1.47
N LYS A 102 4.48 -4.54 -0.60
CA LYS A 102 3.00 -4.65 -0.66
C LYS A 102 2.45 -4.08 -1.96
N LEU A 103 2.87 -2.87 -2.35
CA LEU A 103 2.46 -2.23 -3.58
C LEU A 103 2.81 -3.05 -4.83
N ALA A 104 3.94 -3.77 -4.83
CA ALA A 104 4.33 -4.64 -5.93
C ALA A 104 3.43 -5.87 -6.03
N LEU A 105 3.03 -6.45 -4.89
CA LEU A 105 2.10 -7.60 -4.85
C LEU A 105 0.70 -7.23 -5.32
N LEU A 106 0.23 -6.02 -4.97
CA LEU A 106 -1.10 -5.51 -5.34
C LEU A 106 -1.15 -4.91 -6.75
N ALA A 107 0.00 -4.76 -7.43
CA ALA A 107 0.11 -3.96 -8.64
C ALA A 107 -0.80 -4.43 -9.77
N GLU A 108 -0.84 -5.73 -10.04
CA GLU A 108 -1.63 -6.30 -11.13
C GLU A 108 -3.13 -6.09 -10.91
N ASP A 109 -3.63 -6.46 -9.74
CA ASP A 109 -5.05 -6.36 -9.41
C ASP A 109 -5.50 -4.90 -9.31
N ALA A 110 -4.69 -4.03 -8.69
CA ALA A 110 -5.00 -2.60 -8.58
C ALA A 110 -4.96 -1.90 -9.95
N ASP A 111 -3.99 -2.21 -10.81
CA ASP A 111 -3.90 -1.61 -12.14
C ASP A 111 -5.02 -2.08 -13.08
N ALA A 112 -5.62 -3.25 -12.83
CA ALA A 112 -6.76 -3.76 -13.59
C ALA A 112 -8.07 -2.99 -13.30
N VAL A 113 -8.25 -2.50 -12.08
CA VAL A 113 -9.50 -1.83 -11.64
C VAL A 113 -9.36 -0.31 -11.48
N ARG A 114 -8.15 0.27 -11.62
CA ARG A 114 -7.93 1.71 -11.48
C ARG A 114 -8.67 2.53 -12.55
N SER A 115 -9.00 3.77 -12.21
CA SER A 115 -9.40 4.77 -13.20
C SER A 115 -8.19 5.22 -14.03
N GLY A 116 -8.44 5.70 -15.25
CA GLY A 116 -7.39 6.18 -16.16
C GLY A 116 -6.56 7.35 -15.60
N GLU A 117 -7.16 8.14 -14.72
CA GLU A 117 -6.55 9.30 -14.04
C GLU A 117 -5.57 8.88 -12.94
N PHE A 118 -5.81 7.74 -12.29
CA PHE A 118 -4.92 7.23 -11.26
C PHE A 118 -3.69 6.55 -11.88
N PRO A 119 -2.45 6.93 -11.53
CA PRO A 119 -1.26 6.40 -12.20
C PRO A 119 -1.08 4.90 -11.95
N SER A 120 -0.66 4.16 -12.98
CA SER A 120 -0.30 2.75 -12.84
C SER A 120 0.86 2.55 -11.87
N HIS A 121 1.01 1.34 -11.31
CA HIS A 121 2.12 1.03 -10.40
C HIS A 121 3.48 1.36 -11.03
N ALA A 122 3.69 0.98 -12.30
CA ALA A 122 4.92 1.27 -13.02
C ALA A 122 5.20 2.78 -13.16
N THR A 123 4.15 3.57 -13.46
CA THR A 123 4.26 5.02 -13.61
C THR A 123 4.60 5.69 -12.27
N TYR A 124 3.89 5.30 -11.21
CA TYR A 124 4.14 5.77 -9.86
C TYR A 124 5.57 5.46 -9.40
N LEU A 125 6.02 4.20 -9.55
CA LEU A 125 7.35 3.78 -9.11
C LEU A 125 8.47 4.51 -9.88
N ALA A 126 8.29 4.75 -11.19
CA ALA A 126 9.23 5.53 -11.98
C ALA A 126 9.30 7.00 -11.50
N GLY A 127 8.15 7.60 -11.20
CA GLY A 127 8.06 8.95 -10.62
C GLY A 127 8.75 9.04 -9.26
N LEU A 128 8.47 8.09 -8.38
CA LEU A 128 9.05 8.00 -7.04
C LEU A 128 10.59 7.85 -7.08
N LYS A 129 11.09 6.96 -7.95
CA LYS A 129 12.54 6.78 -8.18
C LYS A 129 13.19 8.05 -8.70
N LYS A 130 12.54 8.78 -9.62
CA LYS A 130 13.05 10.05 -10.15
C LYS A 130 13.10 11.14 -9.08
N ALA A 131 12.04 11.31 -8.31
CA ALA A 131 11.93 12.32 -7.27
C ALA A 131 12.93 12.09 -6.11
N HIS A 132 13.15 10.83 -5.75
CA HIS A 132 13.97 10.46 -4.59
C HIS A 132 15.25 9.69 -4.94
N HIS A 133 15.78 9.86 -6.16
CA HIS A 133 16.99 9.17 -6.63
C HIS A 133 18.20 9.33 -5.69
N ARG A 134 18.31 10.46 -4.97
CA ARG A 134 19.42 10.73 -4.04
C ARG A 134 19.38 9.90 -2.76
N LYS A 135 18.28 9.20 -2.49
CA LYS A 135 18.13 8.31 -1.32
C LYS A 135 18.69 6.92 -1.62
N SER A 136 19.94 6.85 -2.06
CA SER A 136 20.59 5.62 -2.53
C SER A 136 20.54 4.48 -1.52
N ALA A 137 20.75 4.75 -0.22
CA ALA A 137 20.69 3.74 0.83
C ALA A 137 19.33 3.03 0.92
N PHE A 138 18.23 3.76 0.69
CA PHE A 138 16.89 3.18 0.61
C PHE A 138 16.76 2.27 -0.62
N TRP A 139 17.16 2.77 -1.79
CA TRP A 139 17.05 2.01 -3.04
C TRP A 139 17.92 0.75 -3.06
N SER A 140 19.08 0.77 -2.40
CA SER A 140 19.91 -0.43 -2.23
C SER A 140 19.16 -1.53 -1.46
N HIS A 141 18.45 -1.19 -0.38
CA HIS A 141 17.67 -2.17 0.39
C HIS A 141 16.47 -2.72 -0.39
N VAL A 142 15.87 -1.91 -1.27
CA VAL A 142 14.77 -2.36 -2.15
C VAL A 142 15.29 -3.30 -3.25
N GLY A 143 16.40 -2.94 -3.90
CA GLY A 143 16.99 -3.74 -4.98
C GLY A 143 17.58 -5.08 -4.53
N GLU A 144 18.02 -5.19 -3.27
CA GLU A 144 18.43 -6.46 -2.67
C GLU A 144 17.23 -7.39 -2.43
N GLY A 145 16.03 -6.85 -2.14
CA GLY A 145 14.80 -7.62 -1.95
C GLY A 145 14.12 -8.10 -3.23
N GLU A 146 14.30 -7.39 -4.36
CA GLU A 146 13.81 -7.82 -5.68
C GLU A 146 14.73 -8.88 -6.35
N GLY A 147 15.93 -9.09 -5.82
CA GLY A 147 16.97 -9.96 -6.41
C GLY A 147 16.97 -11.43 -5.99
N GLU A 148 16.21 -11.83 -4.96
CA GLU A 148 16.31 -13.19 -4.38
C GLU A 148 15.12 -14.09 -4.74
N LYS A 149 14.93 -14.30 -6.04
CA LYS A 149 14.34 -15.55 -6.57
C LYS A 149 15.15 -16.02 -7.79
N THR A 150 16.40 -16.39 -7.55
CA THR A 150 17.12 -17.29 -8.46
C THR A 150 17.77 -18.38 -7.64
N PRO A 151 17.43 -19.68 -7.82
CA PRO A 151 18.14 -20.75 -7.15
C PRO A 151 19.58 -20.76 -7.67
N GLN A 152 20.53 -20.36 -6.83
CA GLN A 152 21.95 -20.42 -7.15
C GLN A 152 22.42 -21.88 -7.10
N ALA A 153 22.17 -22.61 -8.19
CA ALA A 153 22.92 -23.80 -8.53
C ALA A 153 24.27 -23.34 -9.09
N GLY A 154 25.37 -23.61 -8.37
CA GLY A 154 26.68 -23.22 -8.88
C GLY A 154 27.88 -23.54 -7.98
N THR A 155 28.28 -24.80 -7.98
CA THR A 155 29.70 -25.21 -8.00
C THR A 155 30.58 -24.83 -6.80
N SER A 156 30.65 -25.76 -5.85
CA SER A 156 31.83 -25.91 -4.97
C SER A 156 33.05 -26.33 -5.79
N ARG A 157 33.88 -25.37 -6.21
CA ARG A 157 35.29 -25.64 -6.56
C ARG A 157 36.07 -25.81 -5.26
N ARG A 158 36.46 -27.04 -4.94
CA ARG A 158 37.44 -27.31 -3.87
C ARG A 158 38.83 -26.90 -4.34
N PRO A 159 39.62 -26.14 -3.56
CA PRO A 159 41.04 -25.99 -3.83
C PRO A 159 41.79 -27.24 -3.34
N VAL A 160 42.56 -27.86 -4.24
CA VAL A 160 43.55 -28.90 -3.93
C VAL A 160 44.73 -28.24 -3.23
N TRP A 161 45.00 -28.60 -1.98
CA TRP A 161 46.25 -28.22 -1.32
C TRP A 161 47.29 -29.33 -1.56
N ALA A 162 48.31 -29.00 -2.34
CA ALA A 162 49.52 -29.79 -2.42
C ALA A 162 50.38 -29.50 -1.17
N LYS A 163 50.75 -30.53 -0.43
CA LYS A 163 51.86 -30.48 0.55
C LYS A 163 53.03 -31.26 -0.04
N GLY A 164 54.14 -30.55 -0.29
CA GLY A 164 55.47 -31.11 -0.47
C GLY A 164 56.41 -30.41 0.51
N GLY A 165 57.31 -31.16 1.13
CA GLY A 165 58.30 -30.70 2.10
C GLY A 165 58.41 -31.66 3.27
#